data_AF-A0A2A2EPC1-F1
#
_entry.id   AF-A0A2A2EPC1-F1
#
_cell.length_a   1.000
_cell.length_b   1.000
_cell.length_c   1.000
_cell.angle_alpha   90.00
_cell.angle_beta   90.00
_cell.angle_gamma   90.00
#
_symmetry.space_group_name_H-M   'P 1'
#
loop_
_entity.id
_entity.type
_entity.pdbx_description
1 polymer ?
#
loop_
_entity_poly.entity_id
_entity_poly.type
_entity_poly.pdbx_seq_one_letter_code
_entity_poly.pdbx_strand_id
1 'polypeptide(L)'
;MFASNEISVSSIQHQMKHFSRNMTLYYGRHYTKLRLNSVAEAALILESYNSVYQRLVDVIDDEISNVKPHGKIPGFDQVINLVDAGEEMKLMKLVRSGQVGVRRTLLGFCMKAGACEYGGIESISKCAKGDGGGICADAIFEEKNKDKLLRLRASHQNELEKLPTTSLRAGALKQEIHAIEVYLDVIKRNR
;
A
#
# COMPACT_ATOMS: atom_id res chain seq x y z
N MET A 1 -24.35 14.57 -27.05
CA MET A 1 -23.65 13.49 -26.32
C MET A 1 -23.28 13.84 -24.87
N PHE A 2 -23.12 15.10 -24.46
CA PHE A 2 -22.71 15.46 -23.08
C PHE A 2 -23.87 15.83 -22.12
N ALA A 3 -25.12 15.53 -22.47
CA ALA A 3 -26.31 16.01 -21.75
C ALA A 3 -27.26 14.89 -21.28
N SER A 4 -26.89 13.60 -21.40
CA SER A 4 -27.79 12.50 -21.03
C SER A 4 -27.79 12.16 -19.53
N ASN A 5 -26.95 12.78 -18.70
CA ASN A 5 -26.76 12.41 -17.28
C ASN A 5 -26.38 10.93 -17.01
N GLU A 6 -26.20 10.12 -18.06
CA GLU A 6 -25.82 8.71 -17.97
C GLU A 6 -24.33 8.52 -17.69
N ILE A 7 -23.52 9.52 -18.02
CA ILE A 7 -22.07 9.50 -17.84
C ILE A 7 -21.71 10.53 -16.76
N SER A 8 -21.02 10.07 -15.71
CA SER A 8 -20.58 10.95 -14.63
C SER A 8 -19.62 12.04 -15.13
N VAL A 9 -19.69 13.22 -14.52
CA VAL A 9 -18.78 14.34 -14.84
C VAL A 9 -17.31 13.94 -14.66
N SER A 10 -17.01 13.07 -13.69
CA SER A 10 -15.66 12.55 -13.48
C SER A 10 -15.20 11.61 -14.62
N SER A 11 -16.09 10.76 -15.14
CA SER A 11 -15.81 9.95 -16.33
C SER A 11 -15.53 10.82 -17.56
N ILE A 12 -16.31 11.90 -17.75
CA ILE A 12 -16.08 12.88 -18.83
C ILE A 12 -14.73 13.56 -18.63
N GLN A 13 -14.43 14.04 -17.43
CA GLN A 13 -13.17 14.69 -17.12
C GLN A 13 -11.97 13.75 -17.37
N HIS A 14 -12.10 12.47 -17.03
CA HIS A 14 -11.07 11.47 -17.28
C HIS A 14 -10.86 11.25 -18.79
N GLN A 15 -11.94 11.10 -19.58
CA GLN A 15 -11.84 10.97 -21.03
C GLN A 15 -11.22 12.22 -21.67
N MET A 16 -11.55 13.42 -21.19
CA MET A 16 -10.97 14.66 -21.69
C MET A 16 -9.46 14.78 -21.43
N LYS A 17 -8.91 14.13 -20.39
CA LYS A 17 -7.44 14.07 -20.19
C LYS A 17 -6.72 13.33 -21.33
N HIS A 18 -7.45 12.52 -22.10
CA HIS A 18 -6.92 11.71 -23.20
C HIS A 18 -7.54 12.07 -24.56
N PHE A 19 -8.15 13.26 -24.68
CA PHE A 19 -8.85 13.68 -25.90
C PHE A 19 -7.97 13.74 -27.15
N SER A 20 -6.67 14.00 -26.99
CA SER A 20 -5.69 13.92 -28.09
C SER A 20 -4.48 13.09 -27.69
N ARG A 21 -3.77 12.55 -28.70
CA ARG A 21 -2.52 11.80 -28.51
C ARG A 21 -1.47 12.60 -27.72
N ASN A 22 -1.41 13.92 -27.94
CA ASN A 22 -0.49 14.80 -27.22
C ASN A 22 -0.83 14.90 -25.74
N MET A 23 -2.12 14.92 -25.37
CA MET A 23 -2.54 14.94 -23.97
C MET A 23 -2.24 13.60 -23.30
N THR A 24 -2.43 12.48 -23.98
CA THR A 24 -2.01 11.16 -23.48
C THR A 24 -0.49 11.08 -23.27
N LEU A 25 0.30 11.64 -24.19
CA LEU A 25 1.76 11.75 -23.99
C LEU A 25 2.13 12.72 -22.86
N TYR A 26 1.37 13.80 -22.69
CA TYR A 26 1.57 14.76 -21.60
C TYR A 26 1.40 14.09 -20.23
N TYR A 27 0.29 13.39 -20.01
CA TYR A 27 0.04 12.65 -18.76
C TYR A 27 0.91 11.38 -18.64
N GLY A 28 1.11 10.65 -19.73
CA GLY A 28 1.88 9.40 -19.76
C GLY A 28 3.39 9.59 -19.58
N ARG A 29 3.93 10.77 -19.93
CA ARG A 29 5.31 11.17 -19.61
C ARG A 29 5.43 11.86 -18.25
N HIS A 30 4.37 11.82 -17.44
CA HIS A 30 4.32 12.42 -16.11
C HIS A 30 4.62 13.94 -16.10
N TYR A 31 4.23 14.69 -17.14
CA TYR A 31 4.37 16.16 -17.14
C TYR A 31 3.42 16.87 -16.15
N THR A 32 2.61 16.12 -15.40
CA THR A 32 1.90 16.58 -14.20
C THR A 32 2.79 16.70 -12.96
N LYS A 33 4.09 16.37 -13.05
CA LYS A 33 5.03 16.59 -11.94
C LYS A 33 5.06 18.07 -11.57
N LEU A 34 4.90 18.33 -10.27
CA LEU A 34 5.16 19.64 -9.69
C LEU A 34 6.60 20.05 -10.08
N ARG A 35 6.74 21.18 -10.78
CA ARG A 35 8.07 21.74 -11.06
C ARG A 35 8.52 22.47 -9.81
N LEU A 36 9.35 21.78 -9.03
CA LEU A 36 9.99 22.36 -7.86
C LEU A 36 11.26 23.09 -8.30
N ASN A 37 11.66 24.11 -7.55
CA ASN A 37 13.01 24.63 -7.69
C ASN A 37 14.00 23.59 -7.13
N SER A 38 15.28 23.72 -7.48
CA SER A 38 16.32 22.74 -7.11
C SER A 38 16.44 22.52 -5.60
N VAL A 39 16.23 23.57 -4.80
CA VAL A 39 16.28 23.50 -3.33
C VAL A 39 15.12 22.64 -2.79
N ALA A 40 13.90 22.90 -3.26
CA ALA A 40 12.72 22.16 -2.86
C ALA A 40 12.72 20.71 -3.36
N GLU A 41 13.25 20.47 -4.57
CA GLU A 41 13.43 19.12 -5.10
C GLU A 41 14.41 18.30 -4.23
N ALA A 42 15.57 18.88 -3.91
CA ALA A 42 16.56 18.22 -3.06
C ALA A 42 16.01 17.93 -1.66
N ALA A 43 15.29 18.90 -1.06
CA ALA A 43 14.64 18.72 0.23
C ALA A 43 13.59 17.60 0.19
N LEU A 44 12.74 17.57 -0.85
CA LEU A 44 11.73 16.52 -1.01
C LEU A 44 12.34 15.13 -1.14
N ILE A 45 13.41 14.99 -1.92
CA ILE A 45 14.12 13.72 -2.11
C ILE A 45 14.73 13.27 -0.78
N LEU A 46 15.39 14.17 -0.06
CA LEU A 46 16.01 13.85 1.23
C LEU A 46 14.98 13.44 2.28
N GLU A 47 13.88 14.18 2.39
CA GLU A 47 12.77 13.87 3.28
C GLU A 47 12.06 12.56 2.90
N SER A 48 12.00 12.23 1.60
CA SER A 48 11.45 10.94 1.18
C SER A 48 12.25 9.77 1.74
N TYR A 49 13.59 9.86 1.75
CA TYR A 49 14.45 8.84 2.34
C TYR A 49 14.36 8.83 3.86
N ASN A 50 14.35 9.99 4.50
CA ASN A 50 14.16 10.10 5.95
C ASN A 50 12.83 9.47 6.39
N SER A 51 11.75 9.69 5.62
CA SER A 51 10.45 9.10 5.92
C SER A 51 10.45 7.56 5.85
N VAL A 52 11.27 6.98 4.98
CA VAL A 52 11.45 5.52 4.91
C VAL A 52 12.22 5.03 6.12
N TYR A 53 13.31 5.72 6.49
CA TYR A 53 14.09 5.39 7.69
C TYR A 53 13.24 5.43 8.96
N GLN A 54 12.51 6.52 9.19
CA GLN A 54 11.65 6.67 10.38
C GLN A 54 10.60 5.55 10.46
N ARG A 55 9.99 5.18 9.33
CA ARG A 55 9.06 4.05 9.30
C ARG A 55 9.72 2.71 9.58
N LEU A 56 10.98 2.50 9.22
CA LEU A 56 11.69 1.26 9.56
C LEU A 56 11.90 1.17 11.07
N VAL A 57 12.31 2.29 11.68
CA VAL A 57 12.46 2.41 13.13
C VAL A 57 11.11 2.15 13.81
N ASP A 58 10.03 2.79 13.36
CA ASP A 58 8.67 2.55 13.87
C ASP A 58 8.29 1.05 13.82
N VAL A 59 8.61 0.36 12.73
CA VAL A 59 8.29 -1.07 12.59
C VAL A 59 9.06 -1.93 13.59
N ILE A 60 10.31 -1.56 13.88
CA ILE A 60 11.22 -2.29 14.77
C ILE A 60 10.83 -2.03 16.23
N ASP A 61 10.58 -0.78 16.60
CA ASP A 61 10.21 -0.39 17.97
C ASP A 61 8.87 -0.99 18.41
N ASP A 62 7.89 -1.08 17.49
CA ASP A 62 6.54 -1.60 17.75
C ASP A 62 6.41 -3.13 17.52
N GLU A 63 7.44 -3.94 17.78
CA GLU A 63 7.45 -5.38 17.44
C GLU A 63 6.23 -6.16 17.98
N ILE A 64 5.76 -5.84 19.18
CA ILE A 64 4.59 -6.51 19.80
C ILE A 64 3.32 -6.29 18.97
N SER A 65 3.15 -5.09 18.42
CA SER A 65 1.94 -4.76 17.64
C SER A 65 2.07 -5.11 16.16
N ASN A 66 3.30 -5.37 15.69
CA ASN A 66 3.65 -5.68 14.31
C ASN A 66 3.83 -7.19 14.11
N VAL A 67 2.75 -7.85 13.69
CA VAL A 67 2.72 -9.28 13.44
C VAL A 67 3.31 -9.61 12.06
N LYS A 68 4.32 -10.48 12.06
CA LYS A 68 4.96 -11.04 10.86
C LYS A 68 4.25 -12.36 10.48
N PRO A 69 3.40 -12.40 9.43
CA PRO A 69 2.55 -13.59 9.17
C PRO A 69 3.34 -14.87 8.90
N HIS A 70 4.56 -14.74 8.35
CA HIS A 70 5.48 -15.84 8.07
C HIS A 70 6.58 -16.01 9.12
N GLY A 71 6.53 -15.25 10.22
CA GLY A 71 7.55 -15.20 11.27
C GLY A 71 8.85 -14.49 10.87
N LYS A 72 9.29 -14.59 9.61
CA LYS A 72 10.47 -13.92 9.07
C LYS A 72 10.13 -13.13 7.81
N ILE A 73 10.86 -12.03 7.61
CA ILE A 73 10.82 -11.22 6.39
C ILE A 73 12.21 -11.25 5.76
N PRO A 74 12.33 -11.55 4.46
CA PRO A 74 13.63 -11.59 3.79
C PRO A 74 14.41 -10.28 3.96
N GLY A 75 15.64 -10.36 4.46
CA GLY A 75 16.53 -9.21 4.63
C GLY A 75 16.20 -8.28 5.80
N PHE A 76 15.12 -8.53 6.56
CA PHE A 76 14.73 -7.66 7.67
C PHE A 76 15.67 -7.76 8.87
N ASP A 77 16.25 -8.93 9.14
CA ASP A 77 17.23 -9.12 10.22
C ASP A 77 18.45 -8.20 10.07
N GLN A 78 18.90 -7.95 8.83
CA GLN A 78 19.98 -7.00 8.56
C GLN A 78 19.57 -5.56 8.91
N VAL A 79 18.31 -5.20 8.69
CA VAL A 79 17.78 -3.87 9.02
C VAL A 79 17.70 -3.69 10.53
N ILE A 80 17.19 -4.69 11.26
CA ILE A 80 17.14 -4.68 12.74
C ILE A 80 18.55 -4.46 13.29
N ASN A 81 19.53 -5.26 12.85
CA ASN A 81 20.92 -5.13 13.31
C ASN A 81 21.52 -3.74 13.06
N LEU A 82 21.19 -3.09 11.94
CA LEU A 82 21.69 -1.75 11.62
C LEU A 82 21.04 -0.67 12.49
N VAL A 83 19.76 -0.84 12.85
CA VAL A 83 19.05 0.07 13.76
C VAL A 83 19.57 -0.09 15.18
N ASP A 84 19.70 -1.32 15.67
CA ASP A 84 20.22 -1.61 17.02
C ASP A 84 21.67 -1.15 17.20
N ALA A 85 22.49 -1.25 16.16
CA ALA A 85 23.87 -0.77 16.15
C ALA A 85 24.00 0.76 15.98
N GLY A 86 22.88 1.49 15.79
CA GLY A 86 22.89 2.94 15.56
C GLY A 86 23.55 3.35 14.24
N GLU A 87 23.60 2.46 13.24
CA GLU A 87 24.30 2.68 11.97
C GLU A 87 23.42 3.39 10.93
N GLU A 88 22.86 4.56 11.29
CA GLU A 88 21.92 5.33 10.47
C GLU A 88 22.47 5.63 9.06
N MET A 89 23.74 6.03 8.94
CA MET A 89 24.35 6.34 7.65
C MET A 89 24.37 5.13 6.68
N LYS A 90 24.59 3.93 7.21
CA LYS A 90 24.60 2.71 6.40
C LYS A 90 23.18 2.32 6.00
N LEU A 91 22.21 2.43 6.91
CA LEU A 91 20.81 2.18 6.58
C LEU A 91 20.27 3.17 5.54
N MET A 92 20.60 4.46 5.69
CA MET A 92 20.25 5.50 4.71
C MET A 92 20.87 5.24 3.34
N LYS A 93 22.09 4.69 3.28
CA LYS A 93 22.70 4.27 2.00
C LYS A 93 21.92 3.14 1.35
N LEU A 94 21.47 2.14 2.13
CA LEU A 94 20.66 1.03 1.62
C LEU A 94 19.30 1.52 1.09
N VAL A 95 18.64 2.41 1.83
CA VAL A 95 17.38 3.04 1.41
C VAL A 95 17.56 3.83 0.11
N ARG A 96 18.60 4.65 -0.01
CA ARG A 96 18.91 5.42 -1.23
C ARG A 96 19.21 4.52 -2.43
N SER A 97 19.87 3.40 -2.20
CA SER A 97 20.15 2.40 -3.24
C SER A 97 18.93 1.55 -3.63
N GLY A 98 17.81 1.70 -2.92
CA GLY A 98 16.59 0.94 -3.16
C GLY A 98 16.67 -0.53 -2.73
N GLN A 99 17.67 -0.93 -1.95
CA GLN A 99 17.82 -2.30 -1.44
C GLN A 99 16.88 -2.59 -0.26
N VAL A 100 16.56 -1.56 0.52
CA VAL A 100 15.62 -1.62 1.64
C VAL A 100 14.51 -0.62 1.39
N GLY A 101 13.27 -1.02 1.65
CA GLY A 101 12.12 -0.14 1.55
C GLY A 101 11.03 -0.54 2.53
N VAL A 102 10.28 0.44 3.00
CA VAL A 102 9.06 0.22 3.76
C VAL A 102 7.98 1.17 3.28
N ARG A 103 6.77 0.65 3.14
CA ARG A 103 5.58 1.44 2.81
C ARG A 103 4.44 1.09 3.75
N ARG A 104 3.63 2.09 4.07
CA ARG A 104 2.35 1.89 4.76
C ARG A 104 1.35 1.21 3.82
N THR A 105 0.58 0.29 4.36
CA THR A 105 -0.53 -0.41 3.69
C THR A 105 -1.74 -0.38 4.61
N LEU A 106 -2.92 -0.76 4.12
CA LEU A 106 -4.11 -0.85 4.97
C LEU A 106 -3.99 -1.91 6.09
N LEU A 107 -3.13 -2.91 5.90
CA LEU A 107 -2.85 -3.95 6.90
C LEU A 107 -1.79 -3.51 7.93
N GLY A 108 -1.00 -2.48 7.64
CA GLY A 108 0.18 -2.11 8.42
C GLY A 108 1.31 -1.66 7.51
N PHE A 109 2.28 -2.53 7.24
CA PHE A 109 3.46 -2.21 6.45
C PHE A 109 3.78 -3.26 5.39
N CYS A 110 4.58 -2.86 4.41
CA CYS A 110 5.18 -3.77 3.46
C CYS A 110 6.66 -3.43 3.25
N MET A 111 7.50 -4.46 3.36
CA MET A 111 8.97 -4.38 3.30
C MET A 111 9.55 -4.61 1.90
N LYS A 112 8.68 -4.73 0.88
CA LYS A 112 9.13 -4.94 -0.50
C LYS A 112 9.93 -3.74 -0.97
N ALA A 113 11.20 -3.98 -1.31
CA ALA A 113 12.03 -3.03 -2.00
C ALA A 113 11.43 -2.66 -3.38
N GLY A 114 11.31 -1.36 -3.65
CA GLY A 114 10.78 -0.84 -4.91
C GLY A 114 9.25 -0.94 -5.09
N ALA A 115 8.83 -0.93 -6.35
CA ALA A 115 7.41 -0.88 -6.72
C ALA A 115 6.70 -2.23 -6.53
N CYS A 116 5.41 -2.17 -6.23
CA CYS A 116 4.55 -3.36 -6.18
C CYS A 116 3.35 -3.17 -7.08
N GLU A 117 3.14 -4.15 -7.95
CA GLU A 117 2.06 -4.17 -8.95
C GLU A 117 0.67 -4.25 -8.31
N TYR A 118 0.57 -4.75 -7.08
CA TYR A 118 -0.70 -4.96 -6.39
C TYR A 118 -1.14 -3.81 -5.50
N GLY A 119 -0.31 -2.78 -5.30
CA GLY A 119 -0.75 -1.50 -4.71
C GLY A 119 -1.49 -1.59 -3.36
N GLY A 120 -0.83 -2.12 -2.32
CA GLY A 120 -1.36 -2.37 -0.96
C GLY A 120 -1.94 -1.19 -0.16
N ILE A 121 -2.11 -0.03 -0.79
CA ILE A 121 -2.73 1.18 -0.22
C ILE A 121 -4.24 1.18 -0.49
N GLU A 122 -4.66 0.71 -1.67
CA GLU A 122 -6.07 0.75 -2.08
C GLU A 122 -6.76 -0.62 -1.93
N SER A 123 -6.00 -1.71 -2.07
CA SER A 123 -6.49 -3.08 -2.02
C SER A 123 -5.58 -3.95 -1.17
N ILE A 124 -6.16 -4.80 -0.32
CA ILE A 124 -5.41 -5.77 0.50
C ILE A 124 -5.60 -7.21 0.06
N SER A 125 -6.46 -7.45 -0.92
CA SER A 125 -6.75 -8.78 -1.47
C SER A 125 -5.48 -9.58 -1.75
N LYS A 126 -4.49 -9.01 -2.45
CA LYS A 126 -3.24 -9.72 -2.80
C LYS A 126 -2.24 -9.81 -1.65
N CYS A 127 -2.35 -8.95 -0.63
CA CYS A 127 -1.43 -8.96 0.51
C CYS A 127 -1.81 -10.05 1.53
N ALA A 128 -3.10 -10.30 1.69
CA ALA A 128 -3.64 -11.22 2.70
C ALA A 128 -4.49 -12.35 2.08
N LYS A 129 -4.06 -12.92 0.94
CA LYS A 129 -4.63 -14.15 0.34
C LYS A 129 -6.09 -14.05 -0.15
N GLY A 130 -6.63 -12.84 -0.31
CA GLY A 130 -7.96 -12.60 -0.90
C GLY A 130 -8.17 -13.16 -2.31
N ASP A 131 -7.10 -13.34 -3.09
CA ASP A 131 -7.13 -13.88 -4.45
C ASP A 131 -6.96 -15.42 -4.53
N GLY A 132 -6.87 -16.10 -3.39
CA GLY A 132 -6.58 -17.54 -3.31
C GLY A 132 -5.09 -17.90 -3.30
N GLY A 133 -4.19 -16.91 -3.39
CA GLY A 133 -2.74 -17.10 -3.28
C GLY A 133 -2.25 -17.34 -1.85
N GLY A 134 -0.95 -17.12 -1.62
CA GLY A 134 -0.38 -17.08 -0.27
C GLY A 134 -0.49 -15.68 0.35
N ILE A 135 -0.29 -15.57 1.67
CA ILE A 135 -0.04 -14.27 2.30
C ILE A 135 1.29 -13.74 1.74
N CYS A 136 1.37 -12.45 1.42
CA CYS A 136 2.59 -11.85 0.88
C CYS A 136 3.76 -11.99 1.87
N ALA A 137 4.93 -12.41 1.38
CA ALA A 137 6.14 -12.60 2.20
C ALA A 137 6.65 -11.29 2.83
N ASP A 138 6.38 -10.16 2.17
CA ASP A 138 6.85 -8.84 2.58
C ASP A 138 5.84 -8.08 3.46
N ALA A 139 4.70 -8.69 3.82
CA ALA A 139 3.63 -8.01 4.56
C ALA A 139 3.85 -8.06 6.07
N ILE A 140 3.55 -6.95 6.75
CA ILE A 140 3.52 -6.82 8.21
C ILE A 140 2.14 -6.33 8.62
N PHE A 141 1.51 -7.06 9.53
CA PHE A 141 0.17 -6.75 10.02
C PHE A 141 0.26 -5.98 11.33
N GLU A 142 -0.26 -4.77 11.36
CA GLU A 142 -0.23 -3.89 12.53
C GLU A 142 -1.57 -3.98 13.27
N GLU A 143 -1.58 -4.48 14.50
CA GLU A 143 -2.80 -4.73 15.28
C GLU A 143 -3.68 -3.49 15.42
N LYS A 144 -3.07 -2.30 15.50
CA LYS A 144 -3.75 -0.99 15.61
C LYS A 144 -4.74 -0.74 14.45
N ASN A 145 -4.59 -1.42 13.30
CA ASN A 145 -5.49 -1.28 12.15
C ASN A 145 -6.76 -2.13 12.23
N LYS A 146 -6.88 -3.01 13.24
CA LYS A 146 -8.02 -3.92 13.40
C LYS A 146 -9.37 -3.21 13.34
N ASP A 147 -9.55 -2.13 14.10
CA ASP A 147 -10.85 -1.44 14.16
C ASP A 147 -11.21 -0.77 12.83
N LYS A 148 -10.21 -0.23 12.12
CA LYS A 148 -10.40 0.36 10.79
C LYS A 148 -10.81 -0.71 9.78
N LEU A 149 -10.15 -1.87 9.81
CA LEU A 149 -10.44 -2.98 8.91
C LEU A 149 -11.80 -3.63 9.21
N LEU A 150 -12.24 -3.68 10.47
CA LEU A 150 -13.59 -4.13 10.81
C LEU A 150 -14.68 -3.20 10.24
N ARG A 151 -14.46 -1.87 10.31
CA ARG A 151 -15.36 -0.89 9.69
C ARG A 151 -15.37 -1.03 8.17
N LEU A 152 -14.20 -1.22 7.57
CA LEU A 152 -14.07 -1.44 6.12
C LEU A 152 -14.81 -2.71 5.69
N ARG A 153 -14.67 -3.81 6.43
CA ARG A 153 -15.41 -5.06 6.18
C ARG A 153 -16.92 -4.84 6.24
N ALA A 154 -17.43 -4.16 7.26
CA ALA A 154 -18.85 -3.85 7.38
C ALA A 154 -19.35 -2.99 6.19
N SER A 155 -18.57 -1.99 5.77
CA SER A 155 -18.89 -1.20 4.58
C SER A 155 -18.94 -2.05 3.32
N HIS A 156 -17.99 -2.97 3.14
CA HIS A 156 -17.97 -3.87 1.99
C HIS A 156 -19.13 -4.87 1.99
N GLN A 157 -19.54 -5.36 3.16
CA GLN A 157 -20.73 -6.22 3.30
C GLN A 157 -22.00 -5.47 2.90
N ASN A 158 -22.18 -4.24 3.41
CA ASN A 158 -23.31 -3.38 3.05
C ASN A 158 -23.36 -3.04 1.55
N GLU A 159 -22.19 -2.91 0.90
CA GLU A 159 -22.09 -2.69 -0.54
C GLU A 159 -22.44 -3.96 -1.31
N LEU A 160 -21.95 -5.12 -0.85
CA LEU A 160 -22.16 -6.42 -1.48
C LEU A 160 -23.64 -6.82 -1.51
N GLU A 161 -24.41 -6.51 -0.45
CA GLU A 161 -25.86 -6.78 -0.37
C GLU A 161 -26.67 -6.03 -1.44
N LYS A 162 -26.16 -4.90 -1.93
CA LYS A 162 -26.83 -4.06 -2.93
C LYS A 162 -26.45 -4.42 -4.37
N LEU A 163 -25.45 -5.29 -4.55
CA LEU A 163 -24.88 -5.60 -5.86
C LEU A 163 -25.37 -6.95 -6.39
N PRO A 164 -25.59 -7.08 -7.71
CA PRO A 164 -25.81 -8.37 -8.33
C PRO A 164 -24.61 -9.29 -8.12
N THR A 165 -24.88 -10.56 -7.81
CA THR A 165 -23.86 -11.59 -7.55
C THR A 165 -22.94 -11.86 -8.74
N THR A 166 -23.39 -11.55 -9.95
CA THR A 166 -22.62 -11.67 -11.20
C THR A 166 -21.70 -10.49 -11.49
N SER A 167 -21.76 -9.41 -10.70
CA SER A 167 -20.93 -8.22 -10.94
C SER A 167 -19.46 -8.45 -10.57
N LEU A 168 -18.54 -7.92 -11.39
CA LEU A 168 -17.09 -7.95 -11.09
C LEU A 168 -16.77 -7.28 -9.76
N ARG A 169 -17.51 -6.22 -9.42
CA ARG A 169 -17.38 -5.51 -8.15
C ARG A 169 -17.71 -6.41 -6.96
N ALA A 170 -18.78 -7.20 -7.04
CA ALA A 170 -19.12 -8.17 -5.99
C ALA A 170 -18.00 -9.20 -5.80
N GLY A 171 -17.35 -9.63 -6.88
CA GLY A 171 -16.16 -10.50 -6.82
C GLY A 171 -14.99 -9.84 -6.07
N ALA A 172 -14.63 -8.61 -6.43
CA ALA A 172 -13.54 -7.88 -5.77
C ALA A 172 -13.82 -7.63 -4.27
N LEU A 173 -15.06 -7.27 -3.91
CA LEU A 173 -15.45 -7.06 -2.51
C LEU A 173 -15.35 -8.34 -1.68
N LYS A 174 -15.69 -9.50 -2.24
CA LYS A 174 -15.51 -10.79 -1.56
C LYS A 174 -14.04 -11.08 -1.28
N GLN A 175 -13.15 -10.76 -2.22
CA GLN A 175 -11.70 -10.93 -2.03
C GLN A 175 -11.16 -10.01 -0.93
N GLU A 176 -11.60 -8.75 -0.90
CA GLU A 176 -11.23 -7.80 0.17
C GLU A 176 -11.74 -8.26 1.54
N ILE A 177 -13.01 -8.67 1.64
CA ILE A 177 -13.59 -9.20 2.88
C ILE A 177 -12.79 -10.42 3.36
N HIS A 178 -12.48 -11.35 2.46
CA HIS A 178 -11.69 -12.53 2.79
C HIS A 178 -10.28 -12.16 3.28
N ALA A 179 -9.63 -11.20 2.64
CA ALA A 179 -8.31 -10.72 3.07
C ALA A 179 -8.35 -10.10 4.48
N ILE A 180 -9.42 -9.37 4.83
CA ILE A 180 -9.61 -8.85 6.19
C ILE A 180 -9.78 -9.99 7.20
N GLU A 181 -10.52 -11.05 6.85
CA GLU A 181 -10.69 -12.22 7.71
C GLU A 181 -9.37 -12.94 7.97
N VAL A 182 -8.55 -13.15 6.93
CA VAL A 182 -7.22 -13.74 7.06
C VAL A 182 -6.33 -12.88 7.97
N TYR A 183 -6.35 -11.56 7.82
CA TYR A 183 -5.64 -10.64 8.70
C TYR A 183 -6.07 -10.80 10.17
N LEU A 184 -7.38 -10.85 10.43
CA LEU A 184 -7.91 -11.02 11.79
C LEU A 184 -7.50 -12.35 12.41
N ASP A 185 -7.48 -13.42 11.62
CA ASP A 185 -7.06 -14.74 12.07
C ASP A 185 -5.57 -14.78 12.40
N VAL A 186 -4.73 -14.15 11.59
CA VAL A 186 -3.28 -14.07 11.85
C VAL A 186 -2.98 -13.30 13.13
N ILE A 187 -3.68 -12.20 13.39
CA ILE A 187 -3.52 -11.45 14.65
C ILE A 187 -3.98 -12.25 15.85
N LYS A 188 -5.10 -12.97 15.74
CA LYS A 188 -5.61 -13.81 16.84
C LYS A 188 -4.67 -14.96 17.19
N ARG A 189 -3.99 -15.56 16.20
CA ARG A 189 -3.07 -16.69 16.40
C ARG A 189 -1.74 -16.30 17.02
N ASN A 190 -1.34 -15.04 16.91
CA ASN A 190 -0.10 -14.52 17.49
C ASN A 190 -0.30 -13.91 18.89
N ARG A 191 -1.46 -14.13 19.51
CA ARG A 191 -1.73 -13.90 20.94
C ARG A 191 -1.71 -15.23 21.68
#